data_AF-A0A2D5S9J1-F1
#
_entry.id   AF-A0A2D5S9J1-F1
#
_cell.length_a   1.000
_cell.length_b   1.000
_cell.length_c   1.000
_cell.angle_alpha   90.00
_cell.angle_beta   90.00
_cell.angle_gamma   90.00
#
_symmetry.space_group_name_H-M   'P 1'
#
loop_
_entity.id
_entity.type
_entity.pdbx_description
1 polymer ?
#
loop_
_entity_poly.entity_id
_entity_poly.type
_entity_poly.pdbx_seq_one_letter_code
_entity_poly.pdbx_strand_id
1 'polypeptide(L)'
;MKRPRIDRRMVLKGLGSVTIGLPLLEEMLVTTATAALQETVPVRAFNVFFGLGIPAPLQTEGFNDVLEPLKPLSDKLLVMRNVDQVRCDESGINAHFDGASGAFTAEPPDGEAKAGGPSIDQVVRKTYHPDGLPKGMVPTLIGGTFFRRSRVSRYVHSYNPDGTVASTMQEKPRDLFDRVFGMIGVAGRDTDVRSRRLRRSVLDSVVDQYKFYTGTNSPLGAASKARVADHLDRIREFEQRAYEMKARPKGAPSLPRRSQIAHGGLADPGGQGIDMKLDDLTTEWRLMADLYALAIQLDRVRFGSLTFLAAGERLRIKGDYKYLNFRRYSSA
;
A
#
# COMPACT_ATOMS: atom_id res chain seq x y z
N MET A 1 -31.30 -7.83 29.10
CA MET A 1 -30.94 -6.52 28.53
C MET A 1 -30.55 -6.70 27.06
N LYS A 2 -31.22 -6.03 26.12
CA LYS A 2 -30.79 -6.00 24.71
C LYS A 2 -29.53 -5.12 24.64
N ARG A 3 -28.40 -5.66 24.19
CA ARG A 3 -27.18 -4.87 23.93
C ARG A 3 -27.48 -3.87 22.80
N PRO A 4 -27.07 -2.59 22.92
CA PRO A 4 -27.32 -1.60 21.88
C PRO A 4 -26.63 -2.02 20.58
N ARG A 5 -27.37 -2.01 19.46
CA ARG A 5 -26.84 -2.25 18.10
C ARG A 5 -25.99 -1.05 17.66
N ILE A 6 -24.72 -1.26 17.35
CA ILE A 6 -23.85 -0.24 16.75
C ILE A 6 -23.62 -0.64 15.29
N ASP A 7 -24.15 0.16 14.37
CA ASP A 7 -23.90 0.01 12.93
C ASP A 7 -22.45 0.44 12.62
N ARG A 8 -21.77 -0.16 11.63
CA ARG A 8 -20.47 0.33 11.12
C ARG A 8 -20.57 1.79 10.65
N ARG A 9 -21.77 2.22 10.24
CA ARG A 9 -22.15 3.59 9.86
C ARG A 9 -22.70 4.42 11.02
N MET A 10 -22.73 3.93 12.26
CA MET A 10 -22.95 4.78 13.44
C MET A 10 -21.71 5.64 13.68
N VAL A 11 -21.61 6.63 12.80
CA VAL A 11 -20.70 7.76 12.84
C VAL A 11 -21.02 8.55 14.11
N LEU A 12 -20.01 8.88 14.89
CA LEU A 12 -20.06 10.04 15.78
C LEU A 12 -20.31 11.26 14.88
N LYS A 13 -21.59 11.59 14.64
CA LYS A 13 -22.01 12.77 13.89
C LYS A 13 -21.64 14.01 14.70
N GLY A 14 -20.38 14.41 14.61
CA GLY A 14 -19.86 15.67 15.13
C GLY A 14 -19.42 16.55 13.96
N LEU A 15 -20.33 17.40 13.49
CA LEU A 15 -20.12 18.59 12.64
C LEU A 15 -18.92 18.55 11.66
N GLY A 16 -19.19 18.10 10.43
CA GLY A 16 -18.33 18.30 9.26
C GLY A 16 -18.02 17.00 8.50
N SER A 17 -18.87 16.66 7.53
CA SER A 17 -18.70 15.80 6.32
C SER A 17 -17.69 14.63 6.25
N VAL A 18 -17.05 14.18 7.33
CA VAL A 18 -16.07 13.10 7.35
C VAL A 18 -16.63 11.96 8.20
N THR A 19 -17.05 10.89 7.55
CA THR A 19 -17.41 9.63 8.21
C THR A 19 -16.13 8.93 8.64
N ILE A 20 -15.85 8.94 9.94
CA ILE A 20 -14.75 8.16 10.54
C ILE A 20 -15.24 6.71 10.66
N GLY A 21 -14.58 5.78 9.97
CA GLY A 21 -14.78 4.36 10.19
C GLY A 21 -14.21 3.97 11.55
N LEU A 22 -14.98 3.26 12.37
CA LEU A 22 -14.45 2.61 13.58
C LEU A 22 -13.63 1.38 13.17
N PRO A 23 -12.55 1.02 13.90
CA PRO A 23 -11.97 -0.31 13.76
C PRO A 23 -13.05 -1.38 13.91
N LEU A 24 -12.92 -2.50 13.22
CA LEU A 24 -13.84 -3.62 13.37
C LEU A 24 -13.87 -4.07 14.84
N LEU A 25 -14.98 -3.84 15.53
CA LEU A 25 -15.20 -4.31 16.90
C LEU A 25 -15.88 -5.69 16.88
N GLU A 26 -15.56 -6.56 17.83
CA GLU A 26 -16.14 -7.91 17.92
C GLU A 26 -17.68 -7.84 18.12
N GLU A 27 -18.17 -6.80 18.77
CA GLU A 27 -19.61 -6.52 18.95
C GLU A 27 -20.35 -6.21 17.63
N MET A 28 -19.61 -5.93 16.55
CA MET A 28 -20.17 -5.74 15.20
C MET A 28 -20.32 -7.06 14.42
N LEU A 29 -19.86 -8.20 14.96
CA LEU A 29 -19.86 -9.49 14.27
C LEU A 29 -21.07 -10.40 14.61
N VAL A 30 -22.11 -9.89 15.25
CA VAL A 30 -23.25 -10.74 15.62
C VAL A 30 -24.26 -10.88 14.47
N THR A 31 -24.24 -12.05 13.85
CA THR A 31 -25.32 -12.64 13.07
C THR A 31 -26.65 -12.61 13.83
N THR A 32 -27.63 -11.85 13.33
CA THR A 32 -29.03 -12.24 13.46
C THR A 32 -29.76 -11.99 12.15
N ALA A 33 -30.32 -13.08 11.61
CA ALA A 33 -31.12 -13.13 10.41
C ALA A 33 -32.30 -12.15 10.47
N THR A 34 -32.27 -11.15 9.61
CA THR A 34 -33.44 -10.56 8.95
C THR A 34 -32.90 -9.83 7.72
N ALA A 35 -33.55 -10.05 6.58
CA ALA A 35 -33.11 -9.66 5.24
C ALA A 35 -32.98 -8.13 5.06
N ALA A 36 -31.93 -7.53 5.62
CA ALA A 36 -31.34 -6.33 5.07
C ALA A 36 -30.45 -6.77 3.90
N LEU A 37 -30.64 -6.15 2.73
CA LEU A 37 -29.78 -6.28 1.55
C LEU A 37 -28.34 -6.52 2.01
N GLN A 38 -27.83 -7.71 1.72
CA GLN A 38 -26.53 -8.19 2.13
C GLN A 38 -25.52 -7.06 1.96
N GLU A 39 -25.05 -6.45 3.06
CA GLU A 39 -23.91 -5.54 3.00
C GLU A 39 -22.74 -6.43 2.57
N THR A 40 -22.52 -6.51 1.27
CA THR A 40 -21.44 -7.28 0.67
C THR A 40 -20.16 -6.77 1.29
N VAL A 41 -19.41 -7.65 1.95
CA VAL A 41 -18.08 -7.33 2.47
C VAL A 41 -17.30 -6.71 1.31
N PRO A 42 -16.77 -5.49 1.45
CA PRO A 42 -16.09 -4.84 0.34
C PRO A 42 -14.92 -5.69 -0.12
N VAL A 43 -14.78 -5.86 -1.43
CA VAL A 43 -13.67 -6.61 -2.00
C VAL A 43 -12.37 -5.86 -1.73
N ARG A 44 -11.34 -6.61 -1.32
CA ARG A 44 -10.00 -6.11 -0.99
C ARG A 44 -8.96 -7.07 -1.55
N ALA A 45 -7.86 -6.53 -2.04
CA ALA A 45 -6.72 -7.33 -2.49
C ALA A 45 -5.41 -6.59 -2.17
N PHE A 46 -4.50 -7.27 -1.48
CA PHE A 46 -3.22 -6.69 -1.07
C PHE A 46 -2.09 -7.63 -1.42
N ASN A 47 -1.05 -7.09 -2.05
CA ASN A 47 0.18 -7.82 -2.34
C ASN A 47 1.15 -7.62 -1.17
N VAL A 48 1.70 -8.69 -0.63
CA VAL A 48 2.74 -8.60 0.41
C VAL A 48 3.99 -9.28 -0.14
N PHE A 49 5.05 -8.50 -0.31
CA PHE A 49 6.29 -8.97 -0.92
C PHE A 49 7.42 -9.05 0.10
N PHE A 50 8.20 -10.12 0.03
CA PHE A 50 9.42 -10.31 0.81
C PHE A 50 10.60 -10.42 -0.15
N GLY A 51 11.54 -9.48 -0.07
CA GLY A 51 12.59 -9.29 -1.09
C GLY A 51 13.43 -10.51 -1.48
N LEU A 52 13.68 -11.41 -0.53
CA LEU A 52 14.47 -12.63 -0.79
C LEU A 52 13.62 -13.90 -0.72
N GLY A 53 12.30 -13.75 -0.57
CA GLY A 53 11.38 -14.86 -0.34
C GLY A 53 11.73 -15.66 0.92
N ILE A 54 11.28 -16.92 0.94
CA ILE A 54 11.61 -17.91 1.97
C ILE A 54 12.53 -18.95 1.31
N PRO A 55 13.71 -19.26 1.87
CA PRO A 55 14.61 -20.28 1.31
C PRO A 55 13.89 -21.63 1.11
N ALA A 56 14.17 -22.31 0.00
CA ALA A 56 13.51 -23.58 -0.36
C ALA A 56 13.47 -24.64 0.77
N PRO A 57 14.54 -24.85 1.57
CA PRO A 57 14.49 -25.80 2.69
C PRO A 57 13.41 -25.48 3.74
N LEU A 58 13.12 -24.20 3.97
CA LEU A 58 12.12 -23.75 4.94
C LEU A 58 10.69 -23.78 4.37
N GLN A 59 10.52 -23.98 3.06
CA GLN A 59 9.19 -24.02 2.44
C GLN A 59 8.47 -25.35 2.70
N THR A 60 9.20 -26.44 2.98
CA THR A 60 8.62 -27.78 3.18
C THR A 60 8.09 -28.01 4.60
N GLU A 61 8.33 -27.09 5.53
CA GLU A 61 8.03 -27.27 6.96
C GLU A 61 6.56 -27.01 7.34
N GLY A 62 5.70 -26.77 6.36
CA GLY A 62 4.29 -26.45 6.60
C GLY A 62 4.15 -25.10 7.30
N PHE A 63 3.49 -25.08 8.46
CA PHE A 63 3.40 -23.92 9.36
C PHE A 63 4.43 -23.96 10.49
N ASN A 64 5.43 -24.84 10.45
CA ASN A 64 6.50 -24.80 11.45
C ASN A 64 7.48 -23.67 11.10
N ASP A 65 8.21 -23.19 12.12
CA ASP A 65 9.23 -22.13 12.02
C ASP A 65 8.72 -20.79 11.43
N VAL A 66 9.23 -20.34 10.28
CA VAL A 66 9.00 -18.98 9.76
C VAL A 66 7.52 -18.67 9.45
N LEU A 67 6.70 -19.70 9.23
CA LEU A 67 5.25 -19.56 8.99
C LEU A 67 4.41 -19.85 10.25
N GLU A 68 5.01 -20.17 11.39
CA GLU A 68 4.31 -20.43 12.66
C GLU A 68 3.32 -19.33 13.05
N PRO A 69 3.64 -18.02 12.91
CA PRO A 69 2.68 -16.96 13.23
C PRO A 69 1.38 -17.00 12.40
N LEU A 70 1.36 -17.67 11.25
CA LEU A 70 0.20 -17.79 10.38
C LEU A 70 -0.67 -19.01 10.69
N LYS A 71 -0.23 -19.92 11.57
CA LYS A 71 -0.94 -21.15 11.93
C LYS A 71 -2.40 -20.91 12.38
N PRO A 72 -2.74 -19.86 13.16
CA PRO A 72 -4.14 -19.58 13.53
C PRO A 72 -5.04 -19.22 12.34
N LEU A 73 -4.47 -18.91 11.18
CA LEU A 73 -5.19 -18.57 9.95
C LEU A 73 -5.15 -19.71 8.91
N SER A 74 -4.63 -20.89 9.27
CA SER A 74 -4.38 -21.99 8.33
C SER A 74 -5.58 -22.37 7.46
N ASP A 75 -6.79 -22.43 8.03
CA ASP A 75 -8.03 -22.75 7.30
C ASP A 75 -8.46 -21.65 6.30
N LYS A 76 -7.79 -20.50 6.30
CA LYS A 76 -8.04 -19.35 5.40
C LYS A 76 -6.90 -19.12 4.41
N LEU A 77 -5.86 -19.96 4.43
CA LEU A 77 -4.65 -19.77 3.63
C LEU A 77 -4.51 -20.87 2.57
N LEU A 78 -4.26 -20.45 1.33
CA LEU A 78 -3.76 -21.32 0.27
C LEU A 78 -2.26 -21.07 0.10
N VAL A 79 -1.44 -22.07 0.45
CA VAL A 79 0.03 -22.00 0.28
C VAL A 79 0.40 -22.76 -0.98
N MET A 80 0.66 -22.02 -2.06
CA MET A 80 1.17 -22.58 -3.32
C MET A 80 2.70 -22.70 -3.25
N ARG A 81 3.24 -23.82 -3.74
CA ARG A 81 4.67 -24.14 -3.79
C ARG A 81 5.03 -24.64 -5.17
N ASN A 82 6.32 -24.60 -5.51
CA ASN A 82 6.83 -25.02 -6.82
C ASN A 82 6.10 -24.33 -7.99
N VAL A 83 5.72 -23.07 -7.78
CA VAL A 83 5.13 -22.24 -8.84
C VAL A 83 6.29 -21.62 -9.61
N ASP A 84 6.45 -22.05 -10.85
CA ASP A 84 7.43 -21.49 -11.76
C ASP A 84 6.77 -20.45 -12.67
N GLN A 85 7.35 -19.25 -12.72
CA GLN A 85 6.89 -18.17 -13.57
C GLN A 85 7.69 -18.16 -14.87
N VAL A 86 7.52 -19.21 -15.67
CA VAL A 86 8.28 -19.44 -16.91
C VAL A 86 8.31 -18.22 -17.86
N ARG A 87 7.24 -17.42 -17.89
CA ARG A 87 7.17 -16.18 -18.68
C ARG A 87 8.10 -15.05 -18.19
N CYS A 88 8.59 -15.16 -16.97
CA CYS A 88 9.50 -14.22 -16.34
C CYS A 88 10.94 -14.75 -16.30
N ASP A 89 11.18 -16.01 -16.72
CA ASP A 89 12.52 -16.60 -16.81
C ASP A 89 13.19 -16.17 -18.13
N GLU A 90 13.48 -14.87 -18.22
CA GLU A 90 14.01 -14.23 -19.42
C GLU A 90 15.54 -14.15 -19.37
N SER A 91 16.20 -14.73 -20.38
CA SER A 91 17.66 -14.78 -20.44
C SER A 91 18.29 -13.38 -20.43
N GLY A 92 19.34 -13.21 -19.62
CA GLY A 92 20.10 -11.96 -19.52
C GLY A 92 19.47 -10.92 -18.58
N ILE A 93 18.33 -11.23 -17.97
CA ILE A 93 17.72 -10.41 -16.93
C ILE A 93 18.16 -10.93 -15.54
N ASN A 94 18.24 -10.03 -14.56
CA ASN A 94 18.60 -10.41 -13.21
C ASN A 94 17.40 -11.09 -12.52
N ALA A 95 17.58 -12.32 -12.04
CA ALA A 95 16.56 -13.16 -11.37
C ALA A 95 15.79 -12.50 -10.20
N HIS A 96 16.35 -11.47 -9.57
CA HIS A 96 15.62 -10.72 -8.53
C HIS A 96 14.68 -9.67 -9.12
N PHE A 97 14.96 -9.16 -10.32
CA PHE A 97 14.21 -8.07 -10.94
C PHE A 97 12.99 -8.58 -11.72
N ASP A 98 13.19 -9.63 -12.52
CA ASP A 98 12.13 -10.32 -13.26
C ASP A 98 11.15 -11.05 -12.32
N GLY A 99 11.64 -11.85 -11.37
CA GLY A 99 10.82 -12.56 -10.41
C GLY A 99 10.01 -11.62 -9.52
N ALA A 100 10.55 -10.45 -9.18
CA ALA A 100 9.84 -9.44 -8.41
C ALA A 100 8.76 -8.69 -9.22
N SER A 101 8.98 -8.51 -10.52
CA SER A 101 7.94 -8.04 -11.45
C SER A 101 6.82 -9.08 -11.55
N GLY A 102 7.18 -10.31 -11.88
CA GLY A 102 6.24 -11.41 -12.13
C GLY A 102 5.45 -11.86 -10.91
N ALA A 103 5.95 -11.64 -9.68
CA ALA A 103 5.32 -12.09 -8.43
C ALA A 103 3.82 -11.79 -8.33
N PHE A 104 3.38 -10.64 -8.88
CA PHE A 104 1.96 -10.24 -8.85
C PHE A 104 1.38 -9.89 -10.22
N THR A 105 2.17 -9.92 -11.30
CA THR A 105 1.72 -9.63 -12.67
C THR A 105 1.70 -10.87 -13.57
N ALA A 106 2.46 -11.92 -13.22
CA ALA A 106 2.78 -13.05 -14.09
C ALA A 106 3.36 -12.65 -15.45
N GLU A 107 4.00 -11.47 -15.52
CA GLU A 107 4.58 -10.89 -16.72
C GLU A 107 5.98 -10.31 -16.45
N PRO A 108 6.92 -10.49 -17.39
CA PRO A 108 8.27 -9.95 -17.27
C PRO A 108 8.24 -8.41 -17.25
N PRO A 109 9.26 -7.75 -16.69
CA PRO A 109 9.30 -6.29 -16.65
C PRO A 109 9.44 -5.69 -18.06
N ASP A 110 8.78 -4.56 -18.30
CA ASP A 110 8.94 -3.74 -19.50
C ASP A 110 9.93 -2.59 -19.21
N GLY A 111 11.20 -2.83 -19.55
CA GLY A 111 12.30 -1.93 -19.18
C GLY A 111 12.55 -1.91 -17.67
N GLU A 112 13.04 -0.79 -17.13
CA GLU A 112 13.44 -0.68 -15.71
C GLU A 112 12.40 -0.01 -14.79
N ALA A 113 11.38 0.61 -15.39
CA ALA A 113 10.42 1.47 -14.70
C ALA A 113 8.99 0.92 -14.67
N LYS A 114 8.70 -0.16 -15.41
CA LYS A 114 7.37 -0.76 -15.53
C LYS A 114 7.43 -2.28 -15.35
N ALA A 115 6.30 -2.84 -14.93
CA ALA A 115 6.04 -4.26 -15.14
C ALA A 115 5.51 -4.49 -16.56
N GLY A 116 5.43 -5.75 -17.01
CA GLY A 116 4.83 -6.10 -18.30
C GLY A 116 3.32 -5.85 -18.36
N GLY A 117 2.64 -5.93 -17.20
CA GLY A 117 1.19 -5.85 -17.13
C GLY A 117 0.65 -5.48 -15.74
N PRO A 118 -0.68 -5.55 -15.55
CA PRO A 118 -1.31 -5.19 -14.29
C PRO A 118 -0.96 -6.16 -13.17
N SER A 119 -0.87 -5.65 -11.96
CA SER A 119 -0.81 -6.51 -10.76
C SER A 119 -2.20 -7.02 -10.38
N ILE A 120 -2.25 -8.17 -9.72
CA ILE A 120 -3.51 -8.82 -9.31
C ILE A 120 -4.42 -7.90 -8.48
N ASP A 121 -3.88 -7.09 -7.57
CA ASP A 121 -4.66 -6.13 -6.78
C ASP A 121 -5.35 -5.07 -7.66
N GLN A 122 -4.71 -4.62 -8.74
CA GLN A 122 -5.29 -3.67 -9.67
C GLN A 122 -6.29 -4.33 -10.63
N VAL A 123 -6.07 -5.58 -11.02
CA VAL A 123 -7.07 -6.37 -11.77
C VAL A 123 -8.34 -6.53 -10.93
N VAL A 124 -8.21 -6.94 -9.66
CA VAL A 124 -9.35 -7.08 -8.74
C VAL A 124 -10.02 -5.72 -8.52
N ARG A 125 -9.26 -4.64 -8.28
CA ARG A 125 -9.80 -3.29 -8.13
C ARG A 125 -10.66 -2.89 -9.32
N LYS A 126 -10.15 -3.01 -10.55
CA LYS A 126 -10.89 -2.60 -11.76
C LYS A 126 -12.12 -3.48 -12.03
N THR A 127 -12.06 -4.75 -11.64
CA THR A 127 -13.17 -5.70 -11.80
C THR A 127 -14.33 -5.38 -10.85
N TYR A 128 -14.04 -5.12 -9.57
CA TYR A 128 -15.06 -4.94 -8.54
C TYR A 128 -15.42 -3.47 -8.26
N HIS A 129 -14.62 -2.53 -8.75
CA HIS A 129 -14.85 -1.09 -8.64
C HIS A 129 -14.63 -0.37 -9.99
N PRO A 130 -15.38 -0.76 -11.06
CA PRO A 130 -15.25 -0.15 -12.38
C PRO A 130 -15.58 1.36 -12.39
N ASP A 131 -16.52 1.77 -11.52
CA ASP A 131 -16.93 3.17 -11.36
C ASP A 131 -16.08 3.95 -10.34
N GLY A 132 -15.00 3.33 -9.85
CA GLY A 132 -14.13 3.88 -8.82
C GLY A 132 -14.54 3.50 -7.39
N LEU A 133 -13.79 4.02 -6.43
CA LEU A 133 -13.95 3.73 -5.00
C LEU A 133 -14.82 4.78 -4.30
N PRO A 134 -15.41 4.45 -3.13
CA PRO A 134 -16.07 5.43 -2.28
C PRO A 134 -15.20 6.67 -2.03
N LYS A 135 -15.84 7.84 -1.90
CA LYS A 135 -15.15 9.12 -1.68
C LYS A 135 -14.27 9.07 -0.43
N GLY A 136 -13.11 9.70 -0.52
CA GLY A 136 -12.15 9.82 0.57
C GLY A 136 -11.32 8.57 0.84
N MET A 137 -11.48 7.48 0.09
CA MET A 137 -10.60 6.30 0.20
C MET A 137 -9.24 6.54 -0.47
N VAL A 138 -8.20 5.89 0.04
CA VAL A 138 -6.93 5.75 -0.67
C VAL A 138 -7.12 4.73 -1.79
N PRO A 139 -6.97 5.09 -3.08
CA PRO A 139 -7.29 4.18 -4.17
C PRO A 139 -6.39 2.94 -4.22
N THR A 140 -5.09 3.18 -4.06
CA THR A 140 -4.03 2.17 -3.97
C THR A 140 -3.00 2.68 -2.98
N LEU A 141 -2.69 1.90 -1.95
CA LEU A 141 -1.65 2.23 -0.97
C LEU A 141 -0.43 1.35 -1.23
N ILE A 142 0.71 1.97 -1.51
CA ILE A 142 1.97 1.24 -1.66
C ILE A 142 2.88 1.71 -0.54
N GLY A 143 3.37 0.79 0.29
CA GLY A 143 4.30 1.12 1.37
C GLY A 143 5.25 -0.02 1.69
N GLY A 144 6.25 0.25 2.51
CA GLY A 144 7.17 -0.80 2.95
C GLY A 144 8.55 -0.28 3.32
N THR A 145 9.45 -1.20 3.69
CA THR A 145 10.85 -0.91 3.97
C THR A 145 11.70 -1.50 2.86
N PHE A 146 12.58 -0.71 2.25
CA PHE A 146 13.49 -1.16 1.20
C PHE A 146 14.71 -0.25 1.09
N PHE A 147 15.84 -0.84 0.74
CA PHE A 147 17.11 -0.11 0.68
C PHE A 147 17.61 -0.07 -0.75
N ARG A 148 17.76 -1.21 -1.42
CA ARG A 148 18.14 -1.35 -2.83
C ARG A 148 17.16 -0.63 -3.77
N ARG A 149 17.67 0.29 -4.60
CA ARG A 149 16.85 1.18 -5.45
C ARG A 149 17.05 1.09 -6.95
N SER A 150 17.93 0.18 -7.40
CA SER A 150 18.35 0.12 -8.80
C SER A 150 17.22 0.03 -9.85
N ARG A 151 16.11 -0.64 -9.56
CA ARG A 151 14.97 -0.80 -10.49
C ARG A 151 13.67 -0.85 -9.71
N VAL A 152 12.59 -0.34 -10.31
CA VAL A 152 11.32 -0.09 -9.62
C VAL A 152 10.65 -1.38 -9.13
N SER A 153 10.61 -2.44 -9.95
CA SER A 153 9.95 -3.71 -9.56
C SER A 153 10.64 -4.47 -8.45
N ARG A 154 11.84 -4.05 -8.04
CA ARG A 154 12.46 -4.62 -6.84
C ARG A 154 11.70 -4.25 -5.57
N TYR A 155 10.99 -3.12 -5.54
CA TYR A 155 10.39 -2.63 -4.30
C TYR A 155 8.93 -2.15 -4.42
N VAL A 156 8.39 -2.04 -5.65
CA VAL A 156 6.98 -1.71 -5.90
C VAL A 156 6.26 -2.92 -6.49
N HIS A 157 5.07 -3.22 -5.99
CA HIS A 157 4.31 -4.42 -6.40
C HIS A 157 2.82 -4.15 -6.64
N SER A 158 2.48 -2.94 -7.09
CA SER A 158 1.14 -2.65 -7.64
C SER A 158 1.26 -1.83 -8.92
N TYR A 159 0.67 -2.36 -10.00
CA TYR A 159 0.86 -1.89 -11.37
C TYR A 159 -0.48 -1.74 -12.09
N ASN A 160 -0.64 -0.63 -12.80
CA ASN A 160 -1.77 -0.38 -13.69
C ASN A 160 -1.73 -1.32 -14.91
N PRO A 161 -2.82 -1.43 -15.71
CA PRO A 161 -2.85 -2.27 -16.90
C PRO A 161 -1.80 -1.98 -17.96
N ASP A 162 -1.21 -0.79 -17.96
CA ASP A 162 -0.11 -0.42 -18.85
C ASP A 162 1.29 -0.65 -18.25
N GLY A 163 1.36 -1.41 -17.14
CA GLY A 163 2.59 -1.73 -16.43
C GLY A 163 3.14 -0.61 -15.56
N THR A 164 2.52 0.58 -15.54
CA THR A 164 3.00 1.70 -14.73
C THR A 164 2.68 1.53 -13.25
N VAL A 165 3.53 2.07 -12.38
CA VAL A 165 3.32 2.04 -10.92
C VAL A 165 1.98 2.70 -10.55
N ALA A 166 1.13 1.97 -9.81
CA ALA A 166 -0.24 2.39 -9.50
C ALA A 166 -0.34 3.50 -8.43
N SER A 167 0.65 3.67 -7.56
CA SER A 167 0.71 4.79 -6.60
C SER A 167 2.13 5.04 -6.09
N THR A 168 2.36 6.20 -5.47
CA THR A 168 3.66 6.52 -4.88
C THR A 168 3.95 5.62 -3.68
N MET A 169 5.12 4.97 -3.69
CA MET A 169 5.64 4.17 -2.58
C MET A 169 5.88 5.04 -1.34
N GLN A 170 5.33 4.64 -0.20
CA GLN A 170 5.57 5.27 1.10
C GLN A 170 6.60 4.45 1.88
N GLU A 171 7.81 4.97 2.01
CA GLU A 171 8.90 4.29 2.71
C GLU A 171 9.06 4.69 4.18
N LYS A 172 8.43 5.80 4.59
CA LYS A 172 8.48 6.29 5.97
C LYS A 172 7.12 6.11 6.65
N PRO A 173 7.08 5.70 7.93
CA PRO A 173 5.86 5.58 8.71
C PRO A 173 5.01 6.86 8.71
N ARG A 174 5.66 8.01 8.79
CA ARG A 174 4.96 9.30 8.80
C ARG A 174 4.35 9.64 7.44
N ASP A 175 5.05 9.33 6.36
CA ASP A 175 4.56 9.57 5.01
C ASP A 175 3.36 8.63 4.73
N LEU A 176 3.44 7.37 5.18
CA LEU A 176 2.32 6.42 5.15
C LEU A 176 1.13 6.89 6.01
N PHE A 177 1.40 7.41 7.20
CA PHE A 177 0.36 7.98 8.06
C PHE A 177 -0.34 9.16 7.37
N ASP A 178 0.44 10.15 6.90
CA ASP A 178 -0.09 11.33 6.24
C ASP A 178 -0.82 10.95 4.94
N ARG A 179 -0.36 9.88 4.28
CA ARG A 179 -1.01 9.30 3.10
C ARG A 179 -2.44 8.82 3.37
N VAL A 180 -2.68 8.18 4.51
CA VAL A 180 -3.94 7.54 4.88
C VAL A 180 -4.86 8.45 5.68
N PHE A 181 -4.28 9.21 6.62
CA PHE A 181 -4.99 9.96 7.66
C PHE A 181 -4.89 11.49 7.50
N GLY A 182 -4.08 11.95 6.55
CA GLY A 182 -3.91 13.38 6.24
C GLY A 182 -2.77 14.02 7.01
N MET A 183 -2.27 15.14 6.47
CA MET A 183 -1.18 15.89 7.08
C MET A 183 -1.67 16.60 8.33
N ILE A 184 -1.06 16.29 9.48
CA ILE A 184 -1.26 17.08 10.69
C ILE A 184 -0.38 18.32 10.56
N GLY A 185 -0.99 19.47 10.29
CA GLY A 185 -0.34 20.76 10.48
C GLY A 185 0.12 20.88 11.93
N VAL A 186 1.43 20.95 12.16
CA VAL A 186 1.94 21.42 13.45
C VAL A 186 1.33 22.79 13.68
N ALA A 187 0.54 22.93 14.74
CA ALA A 187 -0.09 24.19 15.11
C ALA A 187 0.98 25.30 15.08
N GLY A 188 0.86 26.24 14.14
CA GLY A 188 1.73 27.40 14.04
C GLY A 188 2.40 27.69 12.68
N ARG A 189 2.14 26.97 11.59
CA ARG A 189 2.81 27.27 10.31
C ARG A 189 1.93 27.11 9.05
N ASP A 190 0.67 27.49 9.15
CA ASP A 190 -0.30 27.33 8.07
C ASP A 190 -0.90 28.68 7.67
N THR A 191 -0.04 29.57 7.16
CA THR A 191 -0.37 30.98 6.87
C THR A 191 -0.78 31.29 5.44
N ASP A 192 -0.95 30.31 4.53
CA ASP A 192 -1.24 30.68 3.13
C ASP A 192 -2.56 30.14 2.56
N VAL A 193 -3.64 30.77 3.02
CA VAL A 193 -4.99 30.67 2.43
C VAL A 193 -4.99 31.10 0.95
N ARG A 194 -4.06 31.98 0.54
CA ARG A 194 -3.99 32.52 -0.83
C ARG A 194 -3.38 31.51 -1.79
N SER A 195 -2.27 30.87 -1.43
CA SER A 195 -1.71 29.73 -2.19
C SER A 195 -2.71 28.59 -2.38
N ARG A 196 -3.57 28.34 -1.38
CA ARG A 196 -4.63 27.32 -1.47
C ARG A 196 -5.73 27.66 -2.47
N ARG A 197 -6.18 28.93 -2.49
CA ARG A 197 -7.17 29.42 -3.46
C ARG A 197 -6.61 29.40 -4.89
N LEU A 198 -5.33 29.75 -5.05
CA LEU A 198 -4.66 29.72 -6.34
C LEU A 198 -4.59 28.30 -6.90
N ARG A 199 -4.19 27.31 -6.08
CA ARG A 199 -4.15 25.89 -6.47
C ARG A 199 -5.52 25.34 -6.87
N ARG A 200 -6.58 25.66 -6.12
CA ARG A 200 -7.96 25.24 -6.44
C ARG A 200 -8.46 25.85 -7.76
N SER A 201 -8.18 27.13 -7.99
CA SER A 201 -8.51 27.82 -9.24
C SER A 201 -7.79 27.23 -10.46
N VAL A 202 -6.51 26.86 -10.29
CA VAL A 202 -5.74 26.16 -11.33
C VAL A 202 -6.31 24.76 -11.59
N LEU A 203 -6.78 24.05 -10.57
CA LEU A 203 -7.35 22.70 -10.73
C LEU A 203 -8.71 22.71 -11.44
N ASP A 204 -9.61 23.61 -11.02
CA ASP A 204 -10.91 23.79 -11.67
C ASP A 204 -10.76 24.16 -13.17
N SER A 205 -9.70 24.89 -13.54
CA SER A 205 -9.45 25.23 -14.94
C SER A 205 -8.94 24.07 -15.81
N VAL A 206 -8.38 23.00 -15.22
CA VAL A 206 -7.93 21.80 -15.98
C VAL A 206 -9.06 20.77 -16.18
N VAL A 207 -10.15 20.85 -15.42
CA VAL A 207 -11.25 19.84 -15.46
C VAL A 207 -11.95 19.79 -16.83
N ASP A 208 -12.14 20.93 -17.49
CA ASP A 208 -12.81 20.97 -18.79
C ASP A 208 -11.86 20.53 -19.93
N GLN A 209 -10.58 20.90 -19.86
CA GLN A 209 -9.55 20.36 -20.75
C GLN A 209 -9.44 18.83 -20.60
N TYR A 210 -9.63 18.31 -19.39
CA TYR A 210 -9.65 16.88 -19.12
C TYR A 210 -10.83 16.15 -19.78
N LYS A 211 -12.05 16.65 -19.62
CA LYS A 211 -13.22 16.04 -20.27
C LYS A 211 -13.05 16.02 -21.78
N PHE A 212 -12.42 17.06 -22.33
CA PHE A 212 -12.05 17.11 -23.73
C PHE A 212 -11.02 16.03 -24.10
N TYR A 213 -9.91 15.87 -23.36
CA TYR A 213 -8.84 14.93 -23.71
C TYR A 213 -9.12 13.46 -23.36
N THR A 214 -10.06 13.17 -22.47
CA THR A 214 -10.47 11.79 -22.15
C THR A 214 -11.81 11.39 -22.77
N GLY A 215 -12.58 12.37 -23.27
CA GLY A 215 -13.87 12.14 -23.90
C GLY A 215 -13.79 11.51 -25.29
N THR A 216 -14.96 11.23 -25.84
CA THR A 216 -15.15 10.62 -27.16
C THR A 216 -14.55 11.47 -28.28
N ASN A 217 -14.62 12.80 -28.15
CA ASN A 217 -14.12 13.77 -29.14
C ASN A 217 -12.65 14.15 -28.97
N SER A 218 -11.92 13.47 -28.08
CA SER A 218 -10.50 13.75 -27.84
C SER A 218 -9.64 13.42 -29.09
N PRO A 219 -8.65 14.26 -29.43
CA PRO A 219 -7.69 13.97 -30.50
C PRO A 219 -6.66 12.88 -30.11
N LEU A 220 -6.69 12.38 -28.87
CA LEU A 220 -5.73 11.41 -28.38
C LEU A 220 -6.13 9.96 -28.73
N GLY A 221 -5.14 9.14 -29.07
CA GLY A 221 -5.31 7.69 -29.12
C GLY A 221 -5.53 7.05 -27.74
N ALA A 222 -6.06 5.82 -27.70
CA ALA A 222 -6.48 5.13 -26.47
C ALA A 222 -5.39 5.09 -25.37
N ALA A 223 -4.14 4.76 -25.73
CA ALA A 223 -3.02 4.72 -24.78
C ALA A 223 -2.71 6.10 -24.17
N SER A 224 -2.86 7.18 -24.93
CA SER A 224 -2.66 8.54 -24.43
C SER A 224 -3.84 9.01 -23.57
N LYS A 225 -5.08 8.63 -23.90
CA LYS A 225 -6.25 8.88 -23.03
C LYS A 225 -6.08 8.18 -21.67
N ALA A 226 -5.61 6.94 -21.66
CA ALA A 226 -5.34 6.19 -20.43
C ALA A 226 -4.30 6.87 -19.54
N ARG A 227 -3.19 7.35 -20.12
CA ARG A 227 -2.17 8.11 -19.37
C ARG A 227 -2.68 9.42 -18.79
N VAL A 228 -3.50 10.16 -19.54
CA VAL A 228 -4.13 11.40 -19.06
C VAL A 228 -5.11 11.12 -17.93
N ALA A 229 -5.90 10.04 -18.03
CA ALA A 229 -6.80 9.61 -16.97
C ALA A 229 -6.04 9.23 -15.70
N ASP A 230 -5.00 8.39 -15.80
CA ASP A 230 -4.16 8.00 -14.67
C ASP A 230 -3.47 9.19 -14.00
N HIS A 231 -2.99 10.16 -14.78
CA HIS A 231 -2.36 11.38 -14.25
C HIS A 231 -3.35 12.22 -13.43
N LEU A 232 -4.59 12.32 -13.89
CA LEU A 232 -5.60 13.14 -13.23
C LEU A 232 -6.24 12.46 -12.04
N ASP A 233 -6.36 11.13 -12.05
CA ASP A 233 -6.68 10.36 -10.85
C ASP A 233 -5.66 10.63 -9.74
N ARG A 234 -4.36 10.68 -10.07
CA ARG A 234 -3.31 11.09 -9.10
C ARG A 234 -3.52 12.51 -8.61
N ILE A 235 -3.79 13.48 -9.49
CA ILE A 235 -4.00 14.88 -9.12
C ILE A 235 -5.23 15.05 -8.21
N ARG A 236 -6.37 14.48 -8.57
CA ARG A 236 -7.61 14.52 -7.76
C ARG A 236 -7.42 13.87 -6.39
N GLU A 237 -6.65 12.79 -6.35
CA GLU A 237 -6.31 12.11 -5.11
C GLU A 237 -5.41 12.97 -4.20
N PHE A 238 -4.45 13.70 -4.76
CA PHE A 238 -3.68 14.70 -4.01
C PHE A 238 -4.56 15.87 -3.54
N GLU A 239 -5.47 16.35 -4.37
CA GLU A 239 -6.39 17.44 -4.06
C GLU A 239 -7.34 17.07 -2.91
N GLN A 240 -8.13 16.00 -3.05
CA GLN A 240 -9.07 15.56 -2.02
C GLN A 240 -8.37 15.44 -0.67
N ARG A 241 -7.16 14.87 -0.62
CA ARG A 241 -6.43 14.70 0.64
C ARG A 241 -5.84 16.00 1.20
N ALA A 242 -5.30 16.86 0.35
CA ALA A 242 -4.75 18.15 0.79
C ALA A 242 -5.85 19.09 1.34
N TYR A 243 -7.10 18.94 0.90
CA TYR A 243 -8.19 19.85 1.23
C TYR A 243 -9.26 19.29 2.19
N GLU A 244 -9.48 17.97 2.25
CA GLU A 244 -10.48 17.33 3.13
C GLU A 244 -9.98 17.16 4.58
N MET A 245 -8.66 17.06 4.80
CA MET A 245 -8.08 16.81 6.14
C MET A 245 -7.45 18.08 6.75
N LYS A 246 -8.31 19.04 7.10
CA LYS A 246 -7.89 20.32 7.75
C LYS A 246 -7.69 20.22 9.27
N ALA A 247 -8.17 19.15 9.90
CA ALA A 247 -8.06 18.92 11.32
C ALA A 247 -7.90 17.42 11.59
N ARG A 248 -7.13 17.05 12.63
CA ARG A 248 -7.01 15.65 13.06
C ARG A 248 -8.42 15.10 13.33
N PRO A 249 -8.88 14.07 12.60
CA PRO A 249 -10.17 13.44 12.89
C PRO A 249 -10.18 12.99 14.36
N LYS A 250 -11.28 13.25 15.09
CA LYS A 250 -11.42 12.74 16.47
C LYS A 250 -11.34 11.21 16.43
N GLY A 251 -10.28 10.63 17.00
CA GLY A 251 -10.01 9.19 16.96
C GLY A 251 -8.94 8.76 15.95
N ALA A 252 -8.34 9.67 15.17
CA ALA A 252 -7.19 9.33 14.34
C ALA A 252 -5.99 8.90 15.22
N PRO A 253 -5.24 7.87 14.80
CA PRO A 253 -4.05 7.40 15.52
C PRO A 253 -3.06 8.54 15.81
N SER A 254 -2.23 8.36 16.83
CA SER A 254 -1.14 9.31 17.09
C SER A 254 -0.16 9.32 15.93
N LEU A 255 0.38 10.49 15.64
CA LEU A 255 1.38 10.67 14.60
C LEU A 255 2.62 9.83 14.96
N PRO A 256 3.08 8.90 14.10
CA PRO A 256 4.21 8.05 14.39
C PRO A 256 5.48 8.88 14.58
N ARG A 257 6.44 8.38 15.35
CA ARG A 257 7.76 9.01 15.46
C ARG A 257 8.41 9.12 14.08
N ARG A 258 9.34 10.08 13.93
CA ARG A 258 10.13 10.17 12.69
C ARG A 258 11.01 8.93 12.59
N SER A 259 11.16 8.41 11.37
CA SER A 259 12.13 7.36 11.07
C SER A 259 13.52 7.77 11.54
N GLN A 260 14.26 6.79 12.05
CA GLN A 260 15.68 6.92 12.37
C GLN A 260 16.57 6.16 11.38
N ILE A 261 15.99 5.36 10.47
CA ILE A 261 16.73 4.64 9.44
C ILE A 261 16.93 5.50 8.18
N ALA A 262 17.93 5.11 7.38
CA ALA A 262 18.20 5.76 6.09
C ALA A 262 17.07 5.51 5.08
N HIS A 263 16.76 6.55 4.31
CA HIS A 263 15.70 6.58 3.29
C HIS A 263 16.20 7.30 2.03
N GLY A 264 15.49 7.18 0.91
CA GLY A 264 15.89 7.79 -0.37
C GLY A 264 17.31 7.39 -0.79
N GLY A 265 18.08 8.34 -1.33
CA GLY A 265 19.44 8.09 -1.80
C GLY A 265 20.42 7.60 -0.72
N LEU A 266 20.16 7.89 0.55
CA LEU A 266 21.00 7.43 1.67
C LEU A 266 20.79 5.95 1.99
N ALA A 267 19.69 5.36 1.56
CA ALA A 267 19.37 3.96 1.81
C ALA A 267 20.17 2.99 0.91
N ASP A 268 20.74 3.47 -0.20
CA ASP A 268 21.56 2.66 -1.10
C ASP A 268 22.65 3.52 -1.77
N PRO A 269 23.62 4.02 -1.00
CA PRO A 269 24.63 4.96 -1.47
C PRO A 269 25.50 4.27 -2.54
N GLY A 270 25.35 4.71 -3.80
CA GLY A 270 26.08 4.14 -4.93
C GLY A 270 25.81 2.65 -5.19
N GLY A 271 24.66 2.12 -4.74
CA GLY A 271 24.29 0.72 -4.95
C GLY A 271 25.00 -0.28 -4.02
N GLN A 272 25.73 0.19 -3.01
CA GLN A 272 26.60 -0.66 -2.17
C GLN A 272 25.87 -1.29 -0.97
N GLY A 273 24.61 -0.90 -0.72
CA GLY A 273 23.91 -1.28 0.50
C GLY A 273 24.46 -0.63 1.76
N ILE A 274 23.75 -0.81 2.88
CA ILE A 274 24.09 -0.19 4.18
C ILE A 274 24.19 -1.22 5.30
N ASP A 275 24.83 -0.81 6.40
CA ASP A 275 24.85 -1.56 7.65
C ASP A 275 23.66 -1.11 8.51
N MET A 276 22.99 -2.05 9.16
CA MET A 276 21.83 -1.76 9.99
C MET A 276 21.72 -2.71 11.17
N LYS A 277 21.29 -2.20 12.33
CA LYS A 277 20.91 -3.08 13.44
C LYS A 277 19.58 -3.74 13.12
N LEU A 278 19.45 -5.03 13.43
CA LEU A 278 18.21 -5.77 13.23
C LEU A 278 17.02 -5.10 13.94
N ASP A 279 17.24 -4.54 15.13
CA ASP A 279 16.20 -3.85 15.89
C ASP A 279 15.68 -2.62 15.16
N ASP A 280 16.53 -1.87 14.45
CA ASP A 280 16.12 -0.70 13.68
C ASP A 280 15.21 -1.13 12.51
N LEU A 281 15.62 -2.17 11.77
CA LEU A 281 14.82 -2.72 10.67
C LEU A 281 13.47 -3.23 11.17
N THR A 282 13.47 -4.06 12.21
CA THR A 282 12.26 -4.73 12.69
C THR A 282 11.31 -3.74 13.39
N THR A 283 11.84 -2.72 14.06
CA THR A 283 11.02 -1.65 14.65
C THR A 283 10.35 -0.81 13.58
N GLU A 284 11.09 -0.37 12.56
CA GLU A 284 10.51 0.40 11.46
C GLU A 284 9.47 -0.42 10.68
N TRP A 285 9.79 -1.69 10.38
CA TRP A 285 8.87 -2.59 9.69
C TRP A 285 7.58 -2.82 10.46
N ARG A 286 7.66 -3.11 11.78
CA ARG A 286 6.46 -3.30 12.61
C ARG A 286 5.60 -2.05 12.59
N LEU A 287 6.20 -0.87 12.74
CA LEU A 287 5.47 0.40 12.68
C LEU A 287 4.80 0.62 11.31
N MET A 288 5.48 0.31 10.21
CA MET A 288 4.91 0.36 8.86
C MET A 288 3.74 -0.61 8.69
N ALA A 289 3.92 -1.86 9.10
CA ALA A 289 2.91 -2.91 9.00
C ALA A 289 1.67 -2.60 9.86
N ASP A 290 1.86 -2.11 11.09
CA ASP A 290 0.79 -1.73 12.01
C ASP A 290 -0.04 -0.57 11.45
N LEU A 291 0.62 0.46 10.89
CA LEU A 291 -0.06 1.57 10.24
C LEU A 291 -0.85 1.13 9.00
N TYR A 292 -0.28 0.24 8.19
CA TYR A 292 -0.96 -0.31 7.02
C TYR A 292 -2.16 -1.17 7.45
N ALA A 293 -2.01 -2.03 8.45
CA ALA A 293 -3.09 -2.84 9.00
C ALA A 293 -4.20 -1.96 9.58
N LEU A 294 -3.85 -0.89 10.29
CA LEU A 294 -4.80 0.08 10.82
C LEU A 294 -5.57 0.80 9.69
N ALA A 295 -4.91 1.13 8.58
CA ALA A 295 -5.58 1.67 7.40
C ALA A 295 -6.66 0.72 6.85
N ILE A 296 -6.38 -0.59 6.85
CA ILE A 296 -7.33 -1.63 6.43
C ILE A 296 -8.48 -1.78 7.43
N GLN A 297 -8.18 -1.79 8.73
CA GLN A 297 -9.17 -1.92 9.80
C GLN A 297 -10.16 -0.76 9.80
N LEU A 298 -9.69 0.45 9.49
CA LEU A 298 -10.50 1.66 9.38
C LEU A 298 -11.17 1.83 8.00
N ASP A 299 -11.06 0.83 7.11
CA ASP A 299 -11.57 0.84 5.73
C ASP A 299 -11.12 2.08 4.92
N ARG A 300 -9.92 2.59 5.20
CA ARG A 300 -9.32 3.71 4.46
C ARG A 300 -8.65 3.26 3.17
N VAL A 301 -8.30 1.98 3.08
CA VAL A 301 -7.66 1.34 1.93
C VAL A 301 -8.24 -0.05 1.70
N ARG A 302 -8.37 -0.43 0.42
CA ARG A 302 -8.81 -1.76 -0.01
C ARG A 302 -7.86 -2.45 -1.00
N PHE A 303 -6.93 -1.70 -1.60
CA PHE A 303 -6.01 -2.20 -2.61
C PHE A 303 -4.59 -1.65 -2.42
N GLY A 304 -3.60 -2.42 -2.84
CA GLY A 304 -2.21 -1.98 -2.92
C GLY A 304 -1.22 -3.04 -2.46
N SER A 305 -0.04 -2.59 -2.02
CA SER A 305 1.06 -3.50 -1.66
C SER A 305 1.86 -3.06 -0.46
N LEU A 306 2.38 -4.04 0.28
CA LEU A 306 3.34 -3.86 1.36
C LEU A 306 4.63 -4.64 1.06
N THR A 307 5.77 -3.95 1.06
CA THR A 307 7.09 -4.54 0.72
C THR A 307 7.97 -4.65 1.96
N PHE A 308 8.43 -5.85 2.30
CA PHE A 308 9.50 -6.07 3.25
C PHE A 308 10.79 -6.42 2.51
N LEU A 309 11.68 -5.42 2.42
CA LEU A 309 12.94 -5.44 1.70
C LEU A 309 12.77 -5.55 0.18
N ALA A 310 13.65 -4.90 -0.56
CA ALA A 310 13.67 -5.00 -2.00
C ALA A 310 14.13 -6.38 -2.48
N ALA A 311 13.73 -6.75 -3.69
CA ALA A 311 14.26 -7.91 -4.35
C ALA A 311 15.77 -7.77 -4.59
N GLY A 312 16.54 -8.76 -4.15
CA GLY A 312 18.01 -8.68 -4.15
C GLY A 312 18.52 -7.57 -3.23
N GLU A 313 17.90 -7.43 -2.05
CA GLU A 313 18.29 -6.45 -1.04
C GLU A 313 19.78 -6.50 -0.72
N ARG A 314 20.36 -5.35 -0.40
CA ARG A 314 21.75 -5.23 0.05
C ARG A 314 21.78 -4.58 1.44
N LEU A 315 21.49 -5.37 2.46
CA LEU A 315 21.53 -4.94 3.84
C LEU A 315 22.44 -5.85 4.64
N ARG A 316 23.39 -5.26 5.38
CA ARG A 316 24.27 -5.99 6.30
C ARG A 316 23.70 -5.81 7.71
N ILE A 317 22.93 -6.80 8.14
CA ILE A 317 22.18 -6.74 9.39
C ILE A 317 23.03 -7.30 10.54
N LYS A 318 23.12 -6.55 11.64
CA LYS A 318 23.78 -6.99 12.88
C LYS A 318 22.78 -7.13 14.03
N GLY A 319 22.98 -8.14 14.87
CA GLY A 319 22.18 -8.38 16.06
C GLY A 319 21.51 -9.74 16.11
N ASP A 320 20.76 -9.95 17.19
CA ASP A 320 20.10 -11.23 17.50
C ASP A 320 18.61 -11.14 17.18
N TYR A 321 18.11 -12.06 16.36
CA TYR A 321 16.67 -12.26 16.21
C TYR A 321 16.17 -13.23 17.26
N LYS A 322 15.18 -12.80 18.05
CA LYS A 322 14.49 -13.65 19.02
C LYS A 322 13.02 -13.81 18.66
N TYR A 323 12.52 -15.03 18.73
CA TYR A 323 11.11 -15.37 18.59
C TYR A 323 10.67 -16.23 19.78
N LEU A 324 9.59 -15.83 20.46
CA LEU A 324 9.08 -16.47 21.69
C LEU A 324 10.19 -16.73 22.74
N ASN A 325 11.07 -15.73 22.95
CA ASN A 325 12.24 -15.78 23.83
C ASN A 325 13.39 -16.71 23.39
N PHE A 326 13.27 -17.42 22.27
CA PHE A 326 14.35 -18.21 21.70
C PHE A 326 15.14 -17.41 20.67
N ARG A 327 16.46 -17.45 20.75
CA ARG A 327 17.33 -16.87 19.71
C ARG A 327 17.29 -17.75 18.47
N ARG A 328 16.77 -17.20 17.37
CA ARG A 328 16.62 -17.87 16.07
C ARG A 328 17.76 -17.55 15.11
N TYR A 329 18.28 -16.33 15.17
CA TYR A 329 19.39 -15.87 14.33
C TYR A 329 20.31 -14.96 15.13
N SER A 330 21.59 -14.96 14.80
CA SER A 330 22.61 -14.08 15.37
C SER A 330 23.59 -13.71 14.28
N SER A 331 23.82 -12.41 14.10
CA SER A 331 24.89 -11.90 13.24
C SER A 331 25.80 -10.98 14.02
N ALA A 332 27.10 -11.30 14.00
CA ALA A 332 28.19 -10.41 14.42
C ALA A 332 28.36 -9.23 13.45
#